data_AF-A0A842WPE7-F1
#
_entry.id   AF-A0A842WPE7-F1
#
_cell.length_a   1.000
_cell.length_b   1.000
_cell.length_c   1.000
_cell.angle_alpha   90.00
_cell.angle_beta   90.00
_cell.angle_gamma   90.00
#
_symmetry.space_group_name_H-M   'P 1'
#
loop_
_entity.id
_entity.type
_entity.pdbx_description
1 polymer ?
#
loop_
_entity_poly.entity_id
_entity_poly.type
_entity_poly.pdbx_seq_one_letter_code
_entity_poly.pdbx_strand_id
1 'polypeptide(L)'
;MMNFTDVLGYSIENMRRKKLRSYLTILGIILGIATIVILVSVGEGVRKDINDQLEMFGADMITIMPYSIEDAAGSFGPGMSSSGKLFEKDLNYVGRVPGIEDVGYGTFGKASLRFKDEEINAVIFAATPNLLPMYEDQFGIEEGRYIQKGEEHVVFLMNDAANELFGKEKIKVNNYIYINEQRYRVVGIAEKIGTSLSQQDDSAIYVPYESSEEVFGDTIAEDELSFIFIRAQEGVDTEAMGKRLEQQLAASHRVSVDDKDFSVLTAKSIQETVNQITDILTGSLFLIGLISAVVGGIGIANTMFMSVLERTKEIGILKSIGATSWHILALFVVEAGLIGGIGGLIGLALGFLFMQLVPYFGIIPYLAPEIAVGVILFAMATGMVAGIIPARNASKIPAIEALRYD
;
A
#
# COMPACT_ATOMS: atom_id res chain seq x y z
N MET A 1 44.11 26.04 1.12
CA MET A 1 43.01 25.14 0.69
C MET A 1 41.77 25.61 1.40
N MET A 2 40.67 25.90 0.69
CA MET A 2 39.39 26.16 1.35
C MET A 2 38.91 24.84 1.95
N ASN A 3 38.67 24.82 3.26
CA ASN A 3 38.11 23.65 3.93
C ASN A 3 36.63 23.50 3.56
N PHE A 4 36.14 22.27 3.54
CA PHE A 4 34.73 21.94 3.23
C PHE A 4 33.74 22.69 4.13
N THR A 5 34.15 23.01 5.35
CA THR A 5 33.40 23.81 6.33
C THR A 5 33.25 25.28 5.94
N ASP A 6 34.26 25.86 5.28
CA ASP A 6 34.22 27.26 4.84
C ASP A 6 33.28 27.44 3.65
N VAL A 7 33.21 26.43 2.76
CA VAL A 7 32.28 26.39 1.62
C VAL A 7 30.83 26.34 2.11
N LEU A 8 30.55 25.48 3.11
CA LEU A 8 29.21 25.36 3.71
C LEU A 8 28.76 26.65 4.42
N GLY A 9 29.66 27.30 5.18
CA GLY A 9 29.37 28.56 5.86
C GLY A 9 29.03 29.69 4.89
N TYR A 10 29.81 29.82 3.81
CA TYR A 10 29.62 30.87 2.79
C TYR A 10 28.32 30.69 1.99
N SER A 11 27.95 29.43 1.68
CA SER A 11 26.70 29.13 0.96
C SER A 11 25.44 29.45 1.79
N ILE A 12 25.46 29.20 3.10
CA ILE A 12 24.31 29.47 3.99
C ILE A 12 24.09 30.98 4.17
N GLU A 13 25.16 31.77 4.28
CA GLU A 13 25.07 33.22 4.48
C GLU A 13 24.57 33.95 3.22
N ASN A 14 24.93 33.46 2.03
CA ASN A 14 24.46 33.99 0.74
C ASN A 14 22.97 33.70 0.48
N MET A 15 22.45 32.54 0.88
CA MET A 15 21.02 32.24 0.77
C MET A 15 20.15 33.22 1.58
N ARG A 16 20.67 33.78 2.68
CA ARG A 16 19.97 34.72 3.56
C ARG A 16 19.75 36.11 2.96
N ARG A 17 20.54 36.50 1.95
CA ARG A 17 20.48 37.85 1.32
C ARG A 17 19.44 37.99 0.19
N LYS A 18 18.88 36.90 -0.35
CA LYS A 18 17.92 36.93 -1.49
C LYS A 18 16.64 36.10 -1.26
N LYS A 19 15.66 36.71 -0.57
CA LYS A 19 14.57 36.00 0.11
C LYS A 19 13.37 35.53 -0.73
N LEU A 20 13.08 36.11 -1.90
CA LEU A 20 11.85 35.72 -2.64
C LEU A 20 12.13 34.70 -3.76
N ARG A 21 13.19 34.92 -4.54
CA ARG A 21 13.47 34.09 -5.72
C ARG A 21 14.02 32.71 -5.37
N SER A 22 14.99 32.64 -4.44
CA SER A 22 15.52 31.36 -3.98
C SER A 22 14.49 30.54 -3.21
N TYR A 23 13.59 31.17 -2.44
CA TYR A 23 12.51 30.45 -1.74
C TYR A 23 11.51 29.83 -2.72
N LEU A 24 11.09 30.54 -3.76
CA LEU A 24 10.15 30.00 -4.77
C LEU A 24 10.73 28.83 -5.56
N THR A 25 12.04 28.88 -5.88
CA THR A 25 12.75 27.77 -6.53
C THR A 25 12.87 26.55 -5.62
N ILE A 26 13.29 26.76 -4.37
CA ILE A 26 13.48 25.68 -3.40
C ILE A 26 12.13 25.07 -3.02
N LEU A 27 11.05 25.86 -2.98
CA LEU A 27 9.67 25.38 -2.78
C LEU A 27 9.23 24.36 -3.84
N GLY A 28 9.54 24.57 -5.11
CA GLY A 28 9.21 23.62 -6.17
C GLY A 28 9.89 22.26 -5.99
N ILE A 29 11.17 22.28 -5.59
CA ILE A 29 11.95 21.07 -5.29
C ILE A 29 11.41 20.37 -4.05
N ILE A 30 11.15 21.15 -2.98
CA ILE A 30 10.59 20.64 -1.73
C ILE A 30 9.26 19.94 -1.98
N LEU A 31 8.32 20.59 -2.67
CA LEU A 31 6.98 20.04 -2.90
C LEU A 31 7.03 18.82 -3.82
N GLY A 32 7.85 18.85 -4.87
CA GLY A 32 8.05 17.70 -5.75
C GLY A 32 8.59 16.49 -4.99
N ILE A 33 9.62 16.70 -4.17
CA ILE A 33 10.23 15.64 -3.36
C ILE A 33 9.29 15.14 -2.26
N ALA A 34 8.60 16.04 -1.56
CA ALA A 34 7.62 15.66 -0.54
C ALA A 34 6.50 14.79 -1.15
N THR A 35 6.00 15.15 -2.34
CA THR A 35 4.97 14.38 -3.05
C THR A 35 5.48 12.99 -3.43
N ILE A 36 6.70 12.88 -3.95
CA ILE A 36 7.32 11.60 -4.29
C ILE A 36 7.45 10.72 -3.03
N VAL A 37 7.95 11.29 -1.92
CA VAL A 37 8.11 10.55 -0.67
C VAL A 37 6.78 10.01 -0.17
N ILE A 38 5.71 10.82 -0.16
CA ILE A 38 4.38 10.39 0.29
C ILE A 38 3.87 9.24 -0.58
N LEU A 39 3.87 9.42 -1.90
CA LEU A 39 3.30 8.45 -2.83
C LEU A 39 4.08 7.13 -2.86
N VAL A 40 5.41 7.19 -2.84
CA VAL A 40 6.25 5.98 -2.77
C VAL A 40 6.00 5.26 -1.44
N SER A 41 5.92 6.00 -0.34
CA SER A 41 5.69 5.39 0.97
C SER A 41 4.34 4.69 1.07
N VAL A 42 3.31 5.24 0.41
CA VAL A 42 2.01 4.59 0.28
C VAL A 42 2.14 3.30 -0.55
N GLY A 43 2.79 3.35 -1.71
CA GLY A 43 2.95 2.17 -2.57
C GLY A 43 3.71 1.03 -1.90
N GLU A 44 4.84 1.33 -1.25
CA GLU A 44 5.61 0.34 -0.49
C GLU A 44 4.89 -0.13 0.78
N GLY A 45 4.11 0.74 1.42
CA GLY A 45 3.24 0.37 2.53
C GLY A 45 2.22 -0.69 2.13
N VAL A 46 1.49 -0.46 1.03
CA VAL A 46 0.53 -1.42 0.46
C VAL A 46 1.22 -2.72 0.07
N ARG A 47 2.39 -2.64 -0.57
CA ARG A 47 3.15 -3.83 -0.96
C ARG A 47 3.58 -4.67 0.23
N LYS A 48 4.12 -4.02 1.27
CA LYS A 48 4.53 -4.68 2.51
C LYS A 48 3.33 -5.33 3.18
N ASP A 49 2.23 -4.59 3.29
CA ASP A 49 1.02 -5.09 3.94
C ASP A 49 0.46 -6.33 3.25
N ILE A 50 0.38 -6.31 1.91
CA ILE A 50 -0.10 -7.48 1.16
C ILE A 50 0.88 -8.66 1.29
N ASN A 51 2.20 -8.43 1.30
CA ASN A 51 3.16 -9.50 1.54
C ASN A 51 3.00 -10.09 2.95
N ASP A 52 2.85 -9.25 3.97
CA ASP A 52 2.62 -9.70 5.35
C ASP A 52 1.31 -10.50 5.45
N GLN A 53 0.23 -10.07 4.76
CA GLN A 53 -1.03 -10.82 4.67
C GLN A 53 -0.86 -12.17 3.93
N LEU A 54 -0.11 -12.22 2.83
CA LEU A 54 0.14 -13.46 2.10
C LEU A 54 0.98 -14.46 2.90
N GLU A 55 1.94 -13.97 3.68
CA GLU A 55 2.70 -14.79 4.63
C GLU A 55 1.79 -15.34 5.73
N MET A 56 0.84 -14.55 6.22
CA MET A 56 -0.18 -15.01 7.15
C MET A 56 -1.03 -16.11 6.52
N PHE A 57 -1.74 -15.83 5.42
CA PHE A 57 -2.75 -16.73 4.84
C PHE A 57 -2.19 -18.04 4.25
N GLY A 58 -0.90 -18.11 3.97
CA GLY A 58 -0.25 -19.30 3.41
C GLY A 58 -0.31 -19.34 1.88
N ALA A 59 0.79 -19.76 1.26
CA ALA A 59 0.92 -19.81 -0.21
C ALA A 59 0.16 -20.99 -0.86
N ASP A 60 -0.34 -21.92 -0.04
CA ASP A 60 -1.13 -23.10 -0.39
C ASP A 60 -2.64 -22.80 -0.52
N MET A 61 -3.08 -21.61 -0.13
CA MET A 61 -4.48 -21.20 -0.17
C MET A 61 -4.88 -20.61 -1.54
N ILE A 62 -6.03 -21.04 -2.04
CA ILE A 62 -6.67 -20.53 -3.25
C ILE A 62 -8.09 -20.07 -2.88
N THR A 63 -8.43 -18.86 -3.29
CA THR A 63 -9.73 -18.25 -2.99
C THR A 63 -10.52 -18.01 -4.26
N ILE A 64 -11.78 -18.44 -4.30
CA ILE A 64 -12.70 -18.20 -5.39
C ILE A 64 -13.76 -17.20 -4.92
N MET A 65 -13.97 -16.14 -5.70
CA MET A 65 -14.96 -15.11 -5.39
C MET A 65 -15.87 -14.81 -6.61
N PRO A 66 -17.14 -14.45 -6.40
CA PRO A 66 -18.15 -14.26 -7.46
C PRO A 66 -18.08 -12.90 -8.18
N TYR A 67 -16.87 -12.36 -8.36
CA TYR A 67 -16.67 -11.10 -9.08
C TYR A 67 -15.43 -11.19 -9.96
N SER A 68 -15.38 -10.41 -11.04
CA SER A 68 -14.15 -10.16 -11.79
C SER A 68 -13.30 -9.09 -11.09
N ILE A 69 -11.99 -9.30 -10.94
CA ILE A 69 -11.05 -8.28 -10.43
C ILE A 69 -11.11 -7.00 -11.30
N GLU A 70 -11.42 -7.14 -12.58
CA GLU A 70 -11.53 -6.00 -13.50
C GLU A 70 -12.74 -5.11 -13.17
N ASP A 71 -13.86 -5.71 -12.75
CA ASP A 71 -15.05 -5.00 -12.26
C ASP A 71 -14.85 -4.45 -10.83
N ALA A 72 -13.94 -5.07 -10.07
CA ALA A 72 -13.59 -4.68 -8.70
C ALA A 72 -12.75 -3.39 -8.60
N ALA A 73 -12.19 -2.91 -9.72
CA ALA A 73 -11.22 -1.80 -9.79
C ALA A 73 -11.72 -0.42 -9.30
N GLY A 74 -12.91 -0.35 -8.69
CA GLY A 74 -13.47 0.85 -8.05
C GLY A 74 -14.04 0.64 -6.64
N SER A 75 -13.93 -0.55 -6.02
CA SER A 75 -14.45 -0.81 -4.67
C SER A 75 -13.73 -1.97 -3.98
N PHE A 76 -12.68 -1.66 -3.22
CA PHE A 76 -12.23 -2.53 -2.14
C PHE A 76 -13.02 -2.15 -0.87
N GLY A 77 -13.96 -2.99 -0.45
CA GLY A 77 -14.71 -2.79 0.79
C GLY A 77 -16.05 -3.54 0.87
N PRO A 78 -16.66 -3.62 2.07
CA PRO A 78 -17.93 -4.29 2.33
C PRO A 78 -19.11 -3.53 1.70
N GLY A 79 -19.29 -3.74 0.40
CA GLY A 79 -20.34 -3.18 -0.45
C GLY A 79 -20.16 -3.56 -1.93
N MET A 80 -19.33 -4.57 -2.19
CA MET A 80 -18.94 -5.00 -3.51
C MET A 80 -20.18 -5.52 -4.27
N SER A 81 -20.46 -4.90 -5.41
CA SER A 81 -21.48 -5.40 -6.32
C SER A 81 -20.89 -6.63 -7.02
N SER A 82 -21.43 -7.80 -6.70
CA SER A 82 -21.07 -9.06 -7.35
C SER A 82 -21.42 -8.98 -8.84
N SER A 83 -20.44 -9.07 -9.74
CA SER A 83 -20.72 -9.15 -11.18
C SER A 83 -21.16 -10.55 -11.61
N GLY A 84 -20.91 -11.57 -10.78
CA GLY A 84 -21.41 -12.94 -10.94
C GLY A 84 -22.06 -13.50 -9.68
N LYS A 85 -22.30 -14.81 -9.69
CA LYS A 85 -22.82 -15.56 -8.54
C LYS A 85 -22.16 -16.93 -8.49
N LEU A 86 -21.74 -17.37 -7.30
CA LEU A 86 -21.34 -18.75 -7.06
C LEU A 86 -22.48 -19.48 -6.35
N PHE A 87 -22.60 -20.78 -6.60
CA PHE A 87 -23.62 -21.62 -6.01
C PHE A 87 -23.02 -22.94 -5.50
N GLU A 88 -23.70 -23.63 -4.60
CA GLU A 88 -23.26 -24.94 -4.10
C GLU A 88 -22.99 -25.96 -5.23
N LYS A 89 -23.75 -25.89 -6.34
CA LYS A 89 -23.52 -26.73 -7.53
C LYS A 89 -22.09 -26.64 -8.08
N ASP A 90 -21.42 -25.50 -7.92
CA ASP A 90 -20.08 -25.24 -8.44
C ASP A 90 -19.02 -26.03 -7.67
N LEU A 91 -19.31 -26.41 -6.41
CA LEU A 91 -18.47 -27.30 -5.62
C LEU A 91 -18.28 -28.68 -6.28
N ASN A 92 -19.28 -29.16 -7.05
CA ASN A 92 -19.15 -30.42 -7.80
C ASN A 92 -18.13 -30.34 -8.93
N TYR A 93 -17.88 -29.15 -9.45
CA TYR A 93 -16.88 -28.91 -10.49
C TYR A 93 -15.50 -28.68 -9.87
N VAL A 94 -15.44 -27.91 -8.77
CA VAL A 94 -14.23 -27.71 -7.97
C VAL A 94 -13.67 -29.04 -7.49
N GLY A 95 -14.51 -29.93 -6.94
CA GLY A 95 -14.10 -31.24 -6.42
C GLY A 95 -13.53 -32.22 -7.46
N ARG A 96 -13.57 -31.89 -8.76
CA ARG A 96 -12.94 -32.69 -9.83
C ARG A 96 -11.46 -32.38 -10.02
N VAL A 97 -10.97 -31.28 -9.45
CA VAL A 97 -9.58 -30.86 -9.59
C VAL A 97 -8.71 -31.66 -8.61
N PRO A 98 -7.68 -32.38 -9.09
CA PRO A 98 -6.80 -33.17 -8.22
C PRO A 98 -5.85 -32.26 -7.43
N GLY A 99 -5.49 -32.71 -6.23
CA GLY A 99 -4.53 -32.03 -5.34
C GLY A 99 -5.15 -31.10 -4.31
N ILE A 100 -6.48 -31.04 -4.23
CA ILE A 100 -7.19 -30.34 -3.16
C ILE A 100 -7.12 -31.17 -1.87
N GLU A 101 -6.72 -30.54 -0.76
CA GLU A 101 -6.71 -31.12 0.58
C GLU A 101 -8.04 -30.86 1.29
N ASP A 102 -8.42 -29.58 1.39
CA ASP A 102 -9.64 -29.13 2.05
C ASP A 102 -10.37 -28.07 1.22
N VAL A 103 -11.70 -28.04 1.35
CA VAL A 103 -12.56 -27.00 0.78
C VAL A 103 -13.44 -26.42 1.88
N GLY A 104 -13.27 -25.14 2.17
CA GLY A 104 -14.16 -24.36 3.01
C GLY A 104 -15.00 -23.42 2.14
N TYR A 105 -16.27 -23.24 2.44
CA TYR A 105 -17.12 -22.33 1.66
C TYR A 105 -18.14 -21.66 2.56
N GLY A 106 -18.78 -20.62 2.02
CA GLY A 106 -19.79 -19.91 2.76
C GLY A 106 -20.31 -18.67 2.05
N THR A 107 -21.09 -17.93 2.82
CA THR A 107 -21.70 -16.69 2.42
C THR A 107 -21.57 -15.68 3.56
N PHE A 108 -21.60 -14.39 3.23
CA PHE A 108 -21.59 -13.35 4.26
C PHE A 108 -22.60 -12.26 3.95
N GLY A 109 -23.14 -11.67 5.01
CA GLY A 109 -24.15 -10.64 4.90
C GLY A 109 -24.21 -9.79 6.15
N LYS A 110 -24.95 -8.69 6.08
CA LYS A 110 -25.22 -7.85 7.24
C LYS A 110 -26.44 -8.39 7.97
N ALA A 111 -26.36 -8.49 9.29
CA ALA A 111 -27.50 -8.88 10.13
C ALA A 111 -27.49 -8.07 11.44
N SER A 112 -28.67 -7.98 12.07
CA SER A 112 -28.77 -7.34 13.38
C SER A 112 -28.30 -8.29 14.47
N LEU A 113 -27.35 -7.83 15.28
CA LEU A 113 -26.81 -8.53 16.43
C LEU A 113 -27.20 -7.81 17.70
N ARG A 114 -27.79 -8.55 18.63
CA ARG A 114 -28.16 -8.04 19.95
C ARG A 114 -27.51 -8.85 21.05
N PHE A 115 -26.84 -8.16 21.96
CA PHE A 115 -26.31 -8.72 23.19
C PHE A 115 -26.69 -7.82 24.37
N LYS A 116 -27.46 -8.38 25.31
CA LYS A 116 -28.06 -7.62 26.42
C LYS A 116 -28.89 -6.44 25.88
N ASP A 117 -28.54 -5.21 26.27
CA ASP A 117 -29.24 -3.98 25.92
C ASP A 117 -28.65 -3.27 24.67
N GLU A 118 -27.58 -3.82 24.08
CA GLU A 118 -26.91 -3.25 22.91
C GLU A 118 -27.31 -4.01 21.64
N GLU A 119 -27.65 -3.27 20.59
CA GLU A 119 -28.00 -3.79 19.27
C GLU A 119 -27.23 -3.04 18.18
N ILE A 120 -26.59 -3.80 17.30
CA ILE A 120 -25.69 -3.31 16.27
C ILE A 120 -25.92 -4.08 14.97
N ASN A 121 -25.51 -3.50 13.84
CA ASN A 121 -25.43 -4.23 12.58
C ASN A 121 -23.97 -4.59 12.32
N ALA A 122 -23.69 -5.87 12.11
CA ALA A 122 -22.35 -6.32 11.74
C ALA A 122 -22.42 -7.30 10.56
N VAL A 123 -21.26 -7.54 9.95
CA VAL A 123 -21.11 -8.56 8.92
C VAL A 123 -20.94 -9.91 9.61
N ILE A 124 -21.79 -10.86 9.23
CA ILE A 124 -21.74 -12.24 9.71
C ILE A 124 -21.30 -13.13 8.55
N PHE A 125 -20.45 -14.12 8.84
CA PHE A 125 -20.00 -15.15 7.93
C PHE A 125 -20.70 -16.46 8.29
N ALA A 126 -21.51 -16.99 7.38
CA ALA A 126 -22.03 -18.35 7.49
C ALA A 126 -21.12 -19.28 6.68
N ALA A 127 -20.38 -20.15 7.36
CA ALA A 127 -19.29 -20.90 6.76
C ALA A 127 -19.28 -22.37 7.22
N THR A 128 -18.64 -23.22 6.42
CA THR A 128 -18.46 -24.62 6.78
C THR A 128 -17.57 -24.78 8.02
N PRO A 129 -17.83 -25.79 8.88
CA PRO A 129 -17.09 -25.99 10.14
C PRO A 129 -15.57 -26.17 9.98
N ASN A 130 -15.11 -26.63 8.81
CA ASN A 130 -13.69 -26.82 8.51
C ASN A 130 -12.97 -25.53 8.10
N LEU A 131 -13.68 -24.44 7.79
CA LEU A 131 -13.05 -23.22 7.28
C LEU A 131 -12.08 -22.59 8.29
N LEU A 132 -12.52 -22.36 9.52
CA LEU A 132 -11.66 -21.75 10.55
C LEU A 132 -10.45 -22.63 10.92
N PRO A 133 -10.60 -23.96 11.06
CA PRO A 133 -9.45 -24.86 11.20
C PRO A 133 -8.44 -24.79 10.04
N MET A 134 -8.85 -24.44 8.81
CA MET A 134 -7.90 -24.19 7.72
C MET A 134 -6.98 -22.99 8.02
N TYR A 135 -7.30 -22.15 8.98
CA TYR A 135 -6.46 -21.02 9.39
C TYR A 135 -6.00 -21.15 10.86
N GLU A 136 -5.96 -22.38 11.40
CA GLU A 136 -5.60 -22.62 12.80
C GLU A 136 -4.22 -22.05 13.17
N ASP A 137 -3.24 -22.17 12.28
CA ASP A 137 -1.89 -21.63 12.45
C ASP A 137 -1.86 -20.08 12.57
N GLN A 138 -2.95 -19.41 12.20
CA GLN A 138 -3.06 -17.94 12.13
C GLN A 138 -3.97 -17.36 13.20
N PHE A 139 -5.12 -18.00 13.48
CA PHE A 139 -6.17 -17.42 14.33
C PHE A 139 -6.18 -17.97 15.76
N GLY A 140 -5.63 -19.18 15.99
CA GLY A 140 -5.65 -19.83 17.30
C GLY A 140 -7.04 -19.89 17.95
N ILE A 141 -7.09 -20.26 19.22
CA ILE A 141 -8.32 -20.18 20.04
C ILE A 141 -7.92 -19.62 21.40
N GLU A 142 -8.43 -18.44 21.74
CA GLU A 142 -8.23 -17.85 23.07
C GLU A 142 -9.09 -18.57 24.12
N GLU A 143 -10.38 -18.76 23.80
CA GLU A 143 -11.34 -19.46 24.67
C GLU A 143 -12.24 -20.40 23.86
N GLY A 144 -12.54 -21.58 24.40
CA GLY A 144 -13.56 -22.48 23.86
C GLY A 144 -13.05 -23.41 22.75
N ARG A 145 -13.78 -23.49 21.63
CA ARG A 145 -13.44 -24.35 20.48
C ARG A 145 -14.07 -23.86 19.17
N TYR A 146 -13.59 -24.38 18.05
CA TYR A 146 -14.25 -24.21 16.75
C TYR A 146 -15.64 -24.86 16.70
N ILE A 147 -16.45 -24.39 15.74
CA ILE A 147 -17.76 -24.95 15.39
C ILE A 147 -17.57 -26.39 14.90
N GLN A 148 -18.40 -27.31 15.37
CA GLN A 148 -18.37 -28.72 14.93
C GLN A 148 -19.47 -29.01 13.91
N LYS A 149 -19.25 -30.04 13.10
CA LYS A 149 -20.22 -30.48 12.09
C LYS A 149 -21.55 -30.90 12.73
N GLY A 150 -22.64 -30.34 12.21
CA GLY A 150 -24.00 -30.61 12.69
C GLY A 150 -24.41 -29.82 13.93
N GLU A 151 -23.59 -28.87 14.39
CA GLU A 151 -24.04 -27.88 15.36
C GLU A 151 -24.83 -26.77 14.66
N GLU A 152 -26.00 -26.44 15.21
CA GLU A 152 -26.82 -25.32 14.77
C GLU A 152 -26.89 -24.28 15.89
N HIS A 153 -27.22 -23.03 15.54
CA HIS A 153 -27.41 -21.94 16.52
C HIS A 153 -26.19 -21.74 17.44
N VAL A 154 -25.00 -21.90 16.90
CA VAL A 154 -23.72 -21.63 17.57
C VAL A 154 -22.96 -20.53 16.85
N VAL A 155 -22.13 -19.80 17.57
CA VAL A 155 -21.33 -18.71 17.01
C VAL A 155 -19.90 -18.78 17.50
N PHE A 156 -18.96 -18.55 16.60
CA PHE A 156 -17.55 -18.34 16.89
C PHE A 156 -17.22 -16.86 16.61
N LEU A 157 -16.55 -16.22 17.56
CA LEU A 157 -16.26 -14.78 17.49
C LEU A 157 -14.76 -14.55 17.32
N MET A 158 -14.40 -13.62 16.44
CA MET A 158 -13.05 -13.07 16.45
C MET A 158 -12.86 -12.12 17.65
N ASN A 159 -11.61 -11.75 17.93
CA ASN A 159 -11.24 -11.13 19.19
C ASN A 159 -11.95 -9.78 19.45
N ASP A 160 -11.98 -8.89 18.47
CA ASP A 160 -12.62 -7.57 18.58
C ASP A 160 -14.16 -7.71 18.54
N ALA A 161 -14.68 -8.72 17.84
CA ALA A 161 -16.12 -9.06 17.88
C ALA A 161 -16.58 -9.39 19.31
N ALA A 162 -15.75 -10.08 20.08
CA ALA A 162 -16.05 -10.44 21.47
C ALA A 162 -15.78 -9.31 22.47
N ASN A 163 -14.77 -8.46 22.21
CA ASN A 163 -14.25 -7.50 23.18
C ASN A 163 -14.67 -6.04 22.96
N GLU A 164 -14.90 -5.62 21.71
CA GLU A 164 -15.06 -4.21 21.33
C GLU A 164 -16.43 -3.92 20.73
N LEU A 165 -17.02 -4.90 20.03
CA LEU A 165 -18.20 -4.71 19.19
C LEU A 165 -19.46 -4.29 19.98
N PHE A 166 -19.60 -4.73 21.23
CA PHE A 166 -20.73 -4.39 22.13
C PHE A 166 -20.35 -3.39 23.23
N GLY A 167 -19.40 -2.50 22.94
CA GLY A 167 -19.03 -1.39 23.81
C GLY A 167 -18.35 -1.84 25.11
N LYS A 168 -19.06 -1.79 26.24
CA LYS A 168 -18.50 -2.13 27.57
C LYS A 168 -18.69 -3.60 27.95
N GLU A 169 -19.57 -4.30 27.24
CA GLU A 169 -19.97 -5.65 27.59
C GLU A 169 -19.16 -6.67 26.79
N LYS A 170 -18.27 -7.39 27.48
CA LYS A 170 -17.45 -8.43 26.86
C LYS A 170 -18.21 -9.74 26.76
N ILE A 171 -18.18 -10.34 25.59
CA ILE A 171 -18.76 -11.66 25.36
C ILE A 171 -17.76 -12.73 25.80
N LYS A 172 -18.26 -13.76 26.49
CA LYS A 172 -17.50 -14.96 26.85
C LYS A 172 -18.12 -16.21 26.25
N VAL A 173 -17.34 -17.29 26.20
CA VAL A 173 -17.86 -18.61 25.81
C VAL A 173 -19.07 -18.99 26.69
N ASN A 174 -20.05 -19.66 26.08
CA ASN A 174 -21.36 -20.00 26.65
C ASN A 174 -22.32 -18.82 26.91
N ASN A 175 -21.95 -17.59 26.55
CA ASN A 175 -22.93 -16.52 26.44
C ASN A 175 -23.87 -16.77 25.26
N TYR A 176 -25.01 -16.08 25.29
CA TYR A 176 -25.97 -16.10 24.21
C TYR A 176 -26.07 -14.72 23.59
N ILE A 177 -25.94 -14.67 22.26
CA ILE A 177 -26.21 -13.49 21.46
C ILE A 177 -27.45 -13.75 20.60
N TYR A 178 -28.09 -12.69 20.14
CA TYR A 178 -29.22 -12.80 19.22
C TYR A 178 -28.82 -12.30 17.85
N ILE A 179 -29.06 -13.08 16.81
CA ILE A 179 -28.88 -12.71 15.40
C ILE A 179 -30.27 -12.73 14.77
N ASN A 180 -30.76 -11.60 14.27
CA ASN A 180 -32.13 -11.47 13.72
C ASN A 180 -33.21 -12.12 14.62
N GLU A 181 -33.15 -11.80 15.92
CA GLU A 181 -34.03 -12.34 16.99
C GLU A 181 -33.81 -13.81 17.39
N GLN A 182 -32.98 -14.56 16.66
CA GLN A 182 -32.67 -15.96 16.94
C GLN A 182 -31.50 -16.11 17.90
N ARG A 183 -31.56 -17.10 18.79
CA ARG A 183 -30.61 -17.23 19.92
C ARG A 183 -29.43 -18.13 19.55
N TYR A 184 -28.23 -17.56 19.51
CA TYR A 184 -26.98 -18.28 19.23
C TYR A 184 -26.10 -18.40 20.48
N ARG A 185 -25.49 -19.57 20.69
CA ARG A 185 -24.54 -19.82 21.79
C ARG A 185 -23.11 -19.62 21.32
N VAL A 186 -22.33 -18.83 22.07
CA VAL A 186 -20.91 -18.61 21.80
C VAL A 186 -20.12 -19.87 22.17
N VAL A 187 -19.47 -20.49 21.19
CA VAL A 187 -18.69 -21.73 21.37
C VAL A 187 -17.19 -21.51 21.45
N GLY A 188 -16.69 -20.43 20.87
CA GLY A 188 -15.28 -20.10 20.89
C GLY A 188 -15.01 -18.64 20.54
N ILE A 189 -13.84 -18.18 20.95
CA ILE A 189 -13.29 -16.86 20.70
C ILE A 189 -11.85 -17.04 20.20
N ALA A 190 -11.50 -16.41 19.08
CA ALA A 190 -10.15 -16.47 18.51
C ALA A 190 -9.12 -15.67 19.32
N GLU A 191 -7.85 -16.04 19.18
CA GLU A 191 -6.75 -15.19 19.67
C GLU A 191 -6.71 -13.87 18.88
N LYS A 192 -6.14 -12.83 19.48
CA LYS A 192 -5.99 -11.55 18.80
C LYS A 192 -4.89 -11.67 17.74
N ILE A 193 -5.26 -11.45 16.48
CA ILE A 193 -4.38 -11.63 15.32
C ILE A 193 -3.36 -10.49 15.25
N GLY A 194 -3.75 -9.28 15.68
CA GLY A 194 -2.81 -8.24 16.09
C GLY A 194 -2.05 -7.50 14.98
N THR A 195 -2.31 -7.78 13.69
CA THR A 195 -1.65 -7.09 12.57
C THR A 195 -2.59 -6.69 11.44
N SER A 196 -2.40 -5.43 11.00
CA SER A 196 -2.79 -4.84 9.72
C SER A 196 -4.27 -4.55 9.44
N LEU A 197 -4.73 -3.41 9.98
CA LEU A 197 -5.61 -2.40 9.38
C LEU A 197 -6.98 -2.77 8.76
N SER A 198 -7.24 -3.99 8.30
CA SER A 198 -8.59 -4.53 8.24
C SER A 198 -9.06 -4.77 9.67
N GLN A 199 -9.47 -3.71 10.37
CA GLN A 199 -10.29 -3.80 11.59
C GLN A 199 -11.53 -4.72 11.42
N GLN A 200 -11.81 -5.16 10.20
CA GLN A 200 -12.87 -6.09 9.83
C GLN A 200 -12.53 -7.56 10.11
N ASP A 201 -11.25 -7.95 10.17
CA ASP A 201 -10.89 -9.36 10.33
C ASP A 201 -11.01 -9.81 11.79
N ASP A 202 -10.51 -9.00 12.75
CA ASP A 202 -10.69 -9.25 14.20
C ASP A 202 -12.14 -9.03 14.67
N SER A 203 -13.00 -8.40 13.86
CA SER A 203 -14.42 -8.15 14.15
C SER A 203 -15.38 -9.16 13.51
N ALA A 204 -14.87 -10.18 12.82
CA ALA A 204 -15.70 -11.16 12.13
C ALA A 204 -16.47 -12.08 13.09
N ILE A 205 -17.67 -12.48 12.66
CA ILE A 205 -18.59 -13.35 13.40
C ILE A 205 -18.92 -14.53 12.51
N TYR A 206 -18.65 -15.75 12.99
CA TYR A 206 -18.85 -16.98 12.23
C TYR A 206 -20.01 -17.80 12.80
N VAL A 207 -20.92 -18.20 11.93
CA VAL A 207 -22.01 -19.16 12.20
C VAL A 207 -21.89 -20.36 11.25
N PRO A 208 -22.49 -21.52 11.58
CA PRO A 208 -22.57 -22.64 10.65
C PRO A 208 -23.21 -22.23 9.31
N TYR A 209 -22.73 -22.79 8.21
CA TYR A 209 -23.30 -22.54 6.88
C TYR A 209 -24.79 -22.86 6.80
N GLU A 210 -25.24 -23.87 7.56
CA GLU A 210 -26.64 -24.28 7.68
C GLU A 210 -27.54 -23.17 8.27
N SER A 211 -26.97 -22.19 8.99
CA SER A 211 -27.69 -21.02 9.49
C SER A 211 -27.82 -19.90 8.44
N SER A 212 -27.23 -20.05 7.25
CA SER A 212 -27.21 -18.98 6.22
C SER A 212 -28.59 -18.56 5.74
N GLU A 213 -29.51 -19.49 5.53
CA GLU A 213 -30.89 -19.20 5.10
C GLU A 213 -31.66 -18.42 6.18
N GLU A 214 -31.54 -18.84 7.45
CA GLU A 214 -32.19 -18.18 8.57
C GLU A 214 -31.63 -16.75 8.79
N VAL A 215 -30.32 -16.57 8.60
CA VAL A 215 -29.66 -15.28 8.84
C VAL A 215 -29.78 -14.33 7.63
N PHE A 216 -29.78 -14.85 6.40
CA PHE A 216 -29.66 -14.05 5.17
C PHE A 216 -30.73 -14.29 4.10
N GLY A 217 -31.74 -15.12 4.33
CA GLY A 217 -32.71 -15.55 3.31
C GLY A 217 -33.51 -14.42 2.64
N ASP A 218 -33.59 -13.24 3.28
CA ASP A 218 -34.22 -12.04 2.68
C ASP A 218 -33.30 -11.30 1.69
N THR A 219 -31.99 -11.60 1.69
CA THR A 219 -30.96 -10.82 1.00
C THR A 219 -30.09 -11.62 0.05
N ILE A 220 -29.88 -12.91 0.32
CA ILE A 220 -29.00 -13.79 -0.44
C ILE A 220 -29.85 -14.95 -0.96
N ALA A 221 -29.68 -15.34 -2.23
CA ALA A 221 -30.47 -16.43 -2.79
C ALA A 221 -30.11 -17.77 -2.12
N GLU A 222 -31.05 -18.71 -2.14
CA GLU A 222 -30.81 -20.10 -1.72
C GLU A 222 -29.59 -20.68 -2.46
N ASP A 223 -28.74 -21.40 -1.72
CA ASP A 223 -27.48 -22.01 -2.17
C ASP A 223 -26.42 -21.04 -2.74
N GLU A 224 -26.60 -19.72 -2.63
CA GLU A 224 -25.64 -18.73 -3.12
C GLU A 224 -24.43 -18.61 -2.18
N LEU A 225 -23.24 -18.72 -2.77
CA LEU A 225 -21.95 -18.65 -2.08
C LEU A 225 -21.30 -17.29 -2.36
N SER A 226 -20.79 -16.65 -1.31
CA SER A 226 -19.96 -15.44 -1.46
C SER A 226 -18.48 -15.76 -1.61
N PHE A 227 -18.03 -16.94 -1.20
CA PHE A 227 -16.64 -17.37 -1.32
C PHE A 227 -16.50 -18.90 -1.28
N ILE A 228 -15.43 -19.38 -1.90
CA ILE A 228 -14.93 -20.75 -1.73
C ILE A 228 -13.42 -20.66 -1.48
N PHE A 229 -12.97 -21.23 -0.37
CA PHE A 229 -11.57 -21.35 0.02
C PHE A 229 -11.10 -22.78 -0.18
N ILE A 230 -9.92 -22.94 -0.76
CA ILE A 230 -9.34 -24.22 -1.10
C ILE A 230 -7.92 -24.25 -0.54
N ARG A 231 -7.60 -25.31 0.21
CA ARG A 231 -6.23 -25.64 0.58
C ARG A 231 -5.67 -26.66 -0.42
N ALA A 232 -4.54 -26.33 -1.02
CA ALA A 232 -3.81 -27.27 -1.86
C ALA A 232 -2.94 -28.21 -1.01
N GLN A 233 -2.81 -29.46 -1.45
CA GLN A 233 -1.87 -30.41 -0.85
C GLN A 233 -0.43 -29.93 -0.99
N GLU A 234 0.41 -30.33 -0.03
CA GLU A 234 1.84 -30.00 -0.05
C GLU A 234 2.51 -30.41 -1.38
N GLY A 235 3.28 -29.47 -1.95
CA GLY A 235 4.01 -29.70 -3.20
C GLY A 235 3.20 -29.54 -4.49
N VAL A 236 1.90 -29.20 -4.40
CA VAL A 236 1.10 -28.86 -5.58
C VAL A 236 1.36 -27.42 -6.01
N ASP A 237 1.54 -27.22 -7.32
CA ASP A 237 1.60 -25.90 -7.92
C ASP A 237 0.21 -25.23 -7.88
N THR A 238 0.03 -24.28 -6.97
CA THR A 238 -1.23 -23.54 -6.77
C THR A 238 -1.61 -22.68 -7.97
N GLU A 239 -0.65 -22.21 -8.78
CA GLU A 239 -0.94 -21.46 -10.00
C GLU A 239 -1.55 -22.40 -11.06
N ALA A 240 -0.93 -23.57 -11.26
CA ALA A 240 -1.44 -24.58 -12.16
C ALA A 240 -2.81 -25.11 -11.71
N MET A 241 -3.03 -25.26 -10.40
CA MET A 241 -4.33 -25.61 -9.84
C MET A 241 -5.36 -24.50 -10.07
N GLY A 242 -5.00 -23.25 -9.81
CA GLY A 242 -5.87 -22.08 -10.04
C GLY A 242 -6.39 -22.04 -11.49
N LYS A 243 -5.50 -22.20 -12.47
CA LYS A 243 -5.88 -22.28 -13.89
C LYS A 243 -6.85 -23.43 -14.21
N ARG A 244 -6.71 -24.58 -13.54
CA ARG A 244 -7.65 -25.71 -13.71
C ARG A 244 -9.01 -25.41 -13.08
N LEU A 245 -9.01 -24.78 -11.90
CA LEU A 245 -10.23 -24.34 -11.22
C LEU A 245 -10.99 -23.34 -12.08
N GLU A 246 -10.29 -22.37 -12.67
CA GLU A 246 -10.88 -21.41 -13.61
C GLU A 246 -11.58 -22.11 -14.77
N GLN A 247 -10.93 -23.10 -15.38
CA GLN A 247 -11.54 -23.86 -16.49
C GLN A 247 -12.77 -24.67 -16.06
N GLN A 248 -12.75 -25.28 -14.87
CA GLN A 248 -13.88 -26.05 -14.36
C GLN A 248 -15.07 -25.15 -14.00
N LEU A 249 -14.82 -24.00 -13.37
CA LEU A 249 -15.85 -23.03 -13.02
C LEU A 249 -16.43 -22.35 -14.26
N ALA A 250 -15.60 -21.98 -15.24
CA ALA A 250 -16.07 -21.45 -16.52
C ALA A 250 -17.00 -22.44 -17.22
N ALA A 251 -16.69 -23.74 -17.17
CA ALA A 251 -17.55 -24.79 -17.70
C ALA A 251 -18.88 -24.93 -16.91
N SER A 252 -18.86 -24.73 -15.59
CA SER A 252 -20.07 -24.72 -14.76
C SER A 252 -20.99 -23.54 -15.10
N HIS A 253 -20.40 -22.35 -15.24
CA HIS A 253 -21.10 -21.09 -15.52
C HIS A 253 -21.46 -20.93 -17.01
N ARG A 254 -20.91 -21.79 -17.88
CA ARG A 254 -21.07 -21.74 -19.35
C ARG A 254 -20.56 -20.43 -19.96
N VAL A 255 -19.50 -19.88 -19.38
CA VAL A 255 -18.81 -18.67 -19.83
C VAL A 255 -17.43 -19.03 -20.38
N SER A 256 -16.87 -18.14 -21.20
CA SER A 256 -15.44 -18.23 -21.56
C SER A 256 -14.60 -17.80 -20.36
N VAL A 257 -13.31 -18.19 -20.32
CA VAL A 257 -12.39 -17.72 -19.27
C VAL A 257 -12.14 -16.20 -19.38
N ASP A 258 -12.32 -15.64 -20.58
CA ASP A 258 -12.14 -14.21 -20.85
C ASP A 258 -13.37 -13.37 -20.42
N ASP A 259 -14.56 -13.99 -20.35
CA ASP A 259 -15.83 -13.37 -19.94
C ASP A 259 -16.31 -13.90 -18.56
N LYS A 260 -15.36 -14.25 -17.68
CA LYS A 260 -15.67 -14.86 -16.39
C LYS A 260 -16.31 -13.86 -15.43
N ASP A 261 -17.32 -14.34 -14.71
CA ASP A 261 -18.05 -13.60 -13.66
C ASP A 261 -17.54 -13.96 -12.24
N PHE A 262 -16.40 -14.66 -12.18
CA PHE A 262 -15.74 -15.08 -10.94
C PHE A 262 -14.22 -14.87 -11.05
N SER A 263 -13.55 -14.87 -9.92
CA SER A 263 -12.09 -14.79 -9.83
C SER A 263 -11.54 -15.93 -9.01
N VAL A 264 -10.42 -16.50 -9.47
CA VAL A 264 -9.62 -17.48 -8.72
C VAL A 264 -8.32 -16.79 -8.32
N LEU A 265 -8.19 -16.51 -7.03
CA LEU A 265 -7.09 -15.79 -6.43
C LEU A 265 -6.11 -16.79 -5.82
N THR A 266 -4.85 -16.71 -6.26
CA THR A 266 -3.73 -17.40 -5.63
C THR A 266 -2.78 -16.37 -5.03
N ALA A 267 -1.92 -16.77 -4.09
CA ALA A 267 -0.88 -15.89 -3.57
C ALA A 267 0.00 -15.27 -4.67
N LYS A 268 0.27 -16.03 -5.74
CA LYS A 268 1.01 -15.54 -6.90
C LYS A 268 0.21 -14.54 -7.73
N SER A 269 -1.08 -14.81 -7.99
CA SER A 269 -1.96 -13.88 -8.70
C SER A 269 -2.04 -12.52 -8.00
N ILE A 270 -2.17 -12.53 -6.66
CA ILE A 270 -2.18 -11.30 -5.85
C ILE A 270 -0.84 -10.57 -5.97
N GLN A 271 0.29 -11.27 -5.83
CA GLN A 271 1.62 -10.67 -6.01
C GLN A 271 1.82 -10.06 -7.41
N GLU A 272 1.36 -10.72 -8.46
CA GLU A 272 1.44 -10.19 -9.83
C GLU A 272 0.62 -8.92 -9.98
N THR A 273 -0.62 -8.89 -9.46
CA THR A 273 -1.46 -7.67 -9.45
C THR A 273 -0.79 -6.55 -8.67
N VAL A 274 -0.25 -6.82 -7.48
CA VAL A 274 0.48 -5.82 -6.68
C VAL A 274 1.68 -5.28 -7.43
N ASN A 275 2.50 -6.16 -8.01
CA ASN A 275 3.67 -5.73 -8.79
C ASN A 275 3.26 -4.87 -9.99
N GLN A 276 2.20 -5.22 -10.71
CA GLN A 276 1.68 -4.39 -11.81
C GLN A 276 1.22 -3.01 -11.33
N ILE A 277 0.48 -2.93 -10.22
CA ILE A 277 0.06 -1.66 -9.62
C ILE A 277 1.29 -0.84 -9.19
N THR A 278 2.24 -1.47 -8.49
CA THR A 278 3.48 -0.83 -8.03
C THR A 278 4.33 -0.35 -9.20
N ASP A 279 4.38 -1.08 -10.31
CA ASP A 279 5.12 -0.68 -11.52
C ASP A 279 4.48 0.55 -12.17
N ILE A 280 3.15 0.60 -12.27
CA ILE A 280 2.41 1.78 -12.76
C ILE A 280 2.64 2.99 -11.85
N LEU A 281 2.58 2.79 -10.53
CA LEU A 281 2.86 3.84 -9.55
C LEU A 281 4.31 4.33 -9.70
N THR A 282 5.27 3.43 -9.79
CA THR A 282 6.71 3.74 -9.95
C THR A 282 6.96 4.51 -11.25
N GLY A 283 6.34 4.09 -12.37
CA GLY A 283 6.41 4.81 -13.64
C GLY A 283 5.81 6.22 -13.56
N SER A 284 4.66 6.36 -12.89
CA SER A 284 4.01 7.67 -12.66
C SER A 284 4.89 8.58 -11.80
N LEU A 285 5.53 8.03 -10.77
CA LEU A 285 6.45 8.75 -9.89
C LEU A 285 7.71 9.20 -10.61
N PHE A 286 8.24 8.38 -11.51
CA PHE A 286 9.36 8.77 -12.36
C PHE A 286 9.00 9.97 -13.23
N LEU A 287 7.80 9.99 -13.83
CA LEU A 287 7.31 11.12 -14.62
C LEU A 287 7.13 12.40 -13.77
N ILE A 288 6.51 12.29 -12.60
CA ILE A 288 6.35 13.42 -11.67
C ILE A 288 7.71 13.92 -11.19
N GLY A 289 8.64 13.00 -10.93
CA GLY A 289 10.03 13.30 -10.58
C GLY A 289 10.75 14.06 -11.68
N LEU A 290 10.60 13.65 -12.95
CA LEU A 290 11.16 14.37 -14.10
C LEU A 290 10.59 15.77 -14.23
N ILE A 291 9.27 15.95 -14.11
CA ILE A 291 8.62 17.27 -14.17
C ILE A 291 9.14 18.16 -13.04
N SER A 292 9.20 17.63 -11.82
CA SER A 292 9.72 18.33 -10.64
C SER A 292 11.19 18.71 -10.81
N ALA A 293 12.00 17.80 -11.38
CA ALA A 293 13.40 18.04 -11.65
C ALA A 293 13.61 19.13 -12.71
N VAL A 294 12.76 19.21 -13.75
CA VAL A 294 12.81 20.28 -14.75
C VAL A 294 12.42 21.62 -14.13
N VAL A 295 11.31 21.70 -13.40
CA VAL A 295 10.83 22.95 -12.77
C VAL A 295 11.84 23.45 -11.72
N GLY A 296 12.28 22.55 -10.84
CA GLY A 296 13.31 22.84 -9.85
C GLY A 296 14.66 23.20 -10.50
N GLY A 297 15.05 22.48 -11.54
CA GLY A 297 16.28 22.71 -12.30
C GLY A 297 16.31 24.07 -12.99
N ILE A 298 15.21 24.52 -13.60
CA ILE A 298 15.11 25.88 -14.17
C ILE A 298 15.33 26.95 -13.08
N GLY A 299 14.73 26.74 -11.91
CA GLY A 299 14.92 27.67 -10.79
C GLY A 299 16.36 27.67 -10.26
N ILE A 300 16.99 26.49 -10.13
CA ILE A 300 18.41 26.39 -9.74
C ILE A 300 19.28 27.09 -10.78
N ALA A 301 19.08 26.82 -12.07
CA ALA A 301 19.85 27.44 -13.15
C ALA A 301 19.74 28.97 -13.11
N ASN A 302 18.52 29.51 -12.93
CA ASN A 302 18.30 30.96 -12.79
C ASN A 302 19.01 31.56 -11.57
N THR A 303 18.98 30.85 -10.45
CA THR A 303 19.69 31.27 -9.23
C THR A 303 21.20 31.26 -9.46
N MET A 304 21.72 30.23 -10.13
CA MET A 304 23.13 30.09 -10.45
C MET A 304 23.60 31.14 -11.46
N PHE A 305 22.82 31.47 -12.49
CA PHE A 305 23.16 32.57 -13.41
C PHE A 305 23.34 33.89 -12.66
N MET A 306 22.44 34.20 -11.72
CA MET A 306 22.58 35.39 -10.88
C MET A 306 23.81 35.32 -9.97
N SER A 307 24.07 34.16 -9.33
CA SER A 307 25.25 33.96 -8.48
C SER A 307 26.55 34.19 -9.26
N VAL A 308 26.63 33.69 -10.49
CA VAL A 308 27.78 33.90 -11.38
C VAL A 308 27.96 35.38 -11.70
N LEU A 309 26.89 36.10 -12.05
CA LEU A 309 26.97 37.53 -12.36
C LEU A 309 27.49 38.34 -11.17
N GLU A 310 26.99 38.08 -9.97
CA GLU A 310 27.42 38.79 -8.76
C GLU A 310 28.85 38.45 -8.35
N ARG A 311 29.29 37.22 -8.62
CA ARG A 311 30.63 36.73 -8.25
C ARG A 311 31.63 36.81 -9.40
N THR A 312 31.31 37.53 -10.46
CA THR A 312 32.18 37.68 -11.65
C THR A 312 33.59 38.14 -11.27
N LYS A 313 33.71 39.14 -10.40
CA LYS A 313 34.99 39.67 -9.93
C LYS A 313 35.79 38.66 -9.10
N GLU A 314 35.12 37.88 -8.24
CA GLU A 314 35.74 36.78 -7.47
C GLU A 314 36.31 35.71 -8.40
N ILE A 315 35.57 35.32 -9.45
CA ILE A 315 36.02 34.36 -10.47
C ILE A 315 37.28 34.88 -11.19
N GLY A 316 37.31 36.18 -11.52
CA GLY A 316 38.46 36.84 -12.14
C GLY A 316 39.72 36.78 -11.28
N ILE A 317 39.58 37.02 -9.97
CA ILE A 317 40.67 36.92 -9.00
C ILE A 317 41.18 35.47 -8.92
N LEU A 318 40.28 34.49 -8.78
CA LEU A 318 40.63 33.07 -8.71
C LEU A 318 41.41 32.60 -9.95
N LYS A 319 40.99 33.01 -11.14
CA LYS A 319 41.70 32.70 -12.39
C LYS A 319 43.06 33.38 -12.48
N SER A 320 43.17 34.61 -12.00
CA SER A 320 44.43 35.37 -12.01
C SER A 320 45.50 34.75 -11.11
N ILE A 321 45.09 34.07 -10.04
CA ILE A 321 45.99 33.31 -9.15
C ILE A 321 46.20 31.85 -9.58
N GLY A 322 45.67 31.44 -10.75
CA GLY A 322 45.94 30.14 -11.37
C GLY A 322 44.82 29.09 -11.32
N ALA A 323 43.59 29.45 -10.91
CA ALA A 323 42.47 28.50 -10.97
C ALA A 323 42.12 28.15 -12.44
N THR A 324 42.08 26.86 -12.76
CA THR A 324 41.68 26.37 -14.09
C THR A 324 40.18 26.54 -14.31
N SER A 325 39.73 26.57 -15.57
CA SER A 325 38.29 26.56 -15.91
C SER A 325 37.56 25.36 -15.29
N TRP A 326 38.23 24.21 -15.14
CA TRP A 326 37.68 23.03 -14.47
C TRP A 326 37.42 23.28 -12.98
N HIS A 327 38.30 23.99 -12.27
CA HIS A 327 38.07 24.34 -10.86
C HIS A 327 36.83 25.23 -10.71
N ILE A 328 36.66 26.22 -11.58
CA ILE A 328 35.49 27.11 -11.56
C ILE A 328 34.20 26.34 -11.91
N LEU A 329 34.25 25.46 -12.92
CA LEU A 329 33.12 24.60 -13.28
C LEU A 329 32.71 23.72 -12.09
N ALA A 330 33.66 22.99 -11.49
CA ALA A 330 33.41 22.09 -10.37
C ALA A 330 32.82 22.83 -9.16
N LEU A 331 33.33 24.02 -8.83
CA LEU A 331 32.83 24.85 -7.74
C LEU A 331 31.33 25.13 -7.89
N PHE A 332 30.92 25.67 -9.04
CA PHE A 332 29.52 26.03 -9.26
C PHE A 332 28.60 24.81 -9.45
N VAL A 333 29.08 23.71 -10.04
CA VAL A 333 28.29 22.46 -10.14
C VAL A 333 28.04 21.86 -8.75
N VAL A 334 29.05 21.84 -7.89
CA VAL A 334 28.90 21.37 -6.50
C VAL A 334 27.99 22.30 -5.71
N GLU A 335 28.13 23.62 -5.86
CA GLU A 335 27.22 24.61 -5.23
C GLU A 335 25.76 24.37 -5.63
N ALA A 336 25.50 24.14 -6.92
CA ALA A 336 24.16 23.82 -7.42
C ALA A 336 23.63 22.48 -6.89
N GLY A 337 24.51 21.45 -6.80
CA GLY A 337 24.19 20.16 -6.21
C GLY A 337 23.84 20.26 -4.72
N LEU A 338 24.54 21.09 -3.96
CA LEU A 338 24.23 21.36 -2.55
C LEU A 338 22.88 22.05 -2.37
N ILE A 339 22.53 23.00 -3.25
CA ILE A 339 21.19 23.63 -3.26
C ILE A 339 20.12 22.55 -3.49
N GLY A 340 20.33 21.67 -4.47
CA GLY A 340 19.44 20.52 -4.73
C GLY A 340 19.34 19.58 -3.52
N GLY A 341 20.47 19.21 -2.92
CA GLY A 341 20.52 18.33 -1.74
C GLY A 341 19.83 18.92 -0.51
N ILE A 342 19.99 20.21 -0.23
CA ILE A 342 19.27 20.89 0.86
C ILE A 342 17.77 20.90 0.57
N GLY A 343 17.37 21.21 -0.67
CA GLY A 343 15.97 21.12 -1.09
C GLY A 343 15.40 19.71 -0.91
N GLY A 344 16.20 18.68 -1.23
CA GLY A 344 15.82 17.27 -1.04
C GLY A 344 15.73 16.83 0.40
N LEU A 345 16.64 17.27 1.27
CA LEU A 345 16.57 16.99 2.71
C LEU A 345 15.32 17.64 3.33
N ILE A 346 15.04 18.90 2.99
CA ILE A 346 13.84 19.59 3.49
C ILE A 346 12.57 18.95 2.91
N GLY A 347 12.57 18.60 1.63
CA GLY A 347 11.47 17.89 0.98
C GLY A 347 11.21 16.53 1.62
N LEU A 348 12.26 15.77 1.93
CA LEU A 348 12.16 14.48 2.63
C LEU A 348 11.59 14.65 4.04
N ALA A 349 12.07 15.63 4.80
CA ALA A 349 11.57 15.91 6.14
C ALA A 349 10.07 16.31 6.12
N LEU A 350 9.66 17.14 5.15
CA LEU A 350 8.26 17.51 4.96
C LEU A 350 7.41 16.34 4.47
N GLY A 351 7.93 15.53 3.55
CA GLY A 351 7.26 14.32 3.09
C GLY A 351 7.02 13.34 4.24
N PHE A 352 8.02 13.14 5.10
CA PHE A 352 7.90 12.32 6.30
C PHE A 352 6.88 12.87 7.29
N LEU A 353 6.81 14.20 7.46
CA LEU A 353 5.80 14.84 8.30
C LEU A 353 4.38 14.59 7.77
N PHE A 354 4.16 14.78 6.47
CA PHE A 354 2.87 14.52 5.83
C PHE A 354 2.51 13.03 5.80
N MET A 355 3.50 12.15 5.70
CA MET A 355 3.34 10.70 5.78
C MET A 355 2.66 10.29 7.09
N GLN A 356 2.92 10.97 8.22
CA GLN A 356 2.25 10.70 9.50
C GLN A 356 0.74 10.96 9.47
N LEU A 357 0.24 11.69 8.47
CA LEU A 357 -1.19 11.94 8.30
C LEU A 357 -1.89 10.86 7.46
N VAL A 358 -1.14 10.05 6.72
CA VAL A 358 -1.67 8.99 5.85
C VAL A 358 -2.43 7.91 6.63
N PRO A 359 -2.00 7.47 7.83
CA PRO A 359 -2.75 6.51 8.65
C PRO A 359 -4.20 6.91 8.94
N TYR A 360 -4.52 8.21 9.01
CA TYR A 360 -5.91 8.67 9.22
C TYR A 360 -6.84 8.36 8.05
N PHE A 361 -6.28 8.03 6.88
CA PHE A 361 -7.02 7.59 5.70
C PHE A 361 -7.09 6.06 5.57
N GLY A 362 -6.62 5.31 6.58
CA GLY A 362 -6.64 3.85 6.55
C GLY A 362 -5.58 3.25 5.63
N ILE A 363 -4.41 3.88 5.53
CA ILE A 363 -3.24 3.32 4.83
C ILE A 363 -2.03 3.43 5.77
N ILE A 364 -1.29 2.34 5.97
CA ILE A 364 -0.02 2.37 6.71
C ILE A 364 1.10 2.64 5.70
N PRO A 365 1.69 3.85 5.67
CA PRO A 365 2.79 4.12 4.77
C PRO A 365 4.08 3.49 5.30
N TYR A 366 4.93 3.02 4.39
CA TYR A 366 6.26 2.51 4.71
C TYR A 366 7.31 3.18 3.82
N LEU A 367 8.30 3.85 4.43
CA LEU A 367 9.40 4.47 3.71
C LEU A 367 10.67 3.64 3.87
N ALA A 368 11.05 2.90 2.82
CA ALA A 368 12.30 2.16 2.80
C ALA A 368 13.52 3.11 2.89
N PRO A 369 14.54 2.82 3.73
CA PRO A 369 15.74 3.65 3.85
C PRO A 369 16.46 3.93 2.53
N GLU A 370 16.46 2.96 1.61
CA GLU A 370 17.07 3.06 0.29
C GLU A 370 16.40 4.14 -0.55
N ILE A 371 15.08 4.28 -0.44
CA ILE A 371 14.28 5.28 -1.16
C ILE A 371 14.56 6.67 -0.60
N ALA A 372 14.65 6.81 0.72
CA ALA A 372 14.98 8.07 1.37
C ALA A 372 16.35 8.60 0.89
N VAL A 373 17.35 7.72 0.81
CA VAL A 373 18.67 8.06 0.26
C VAL A 373 18.59 8.36 -1.25
N GLY A 374 17.87 7.53 -2.01
CA GLY A 374 17.70 7.70 -3.46
C GLY A 374 17.10 9.06 -3.84
N VAL A 375 16.11 9.53 -3.08
CA VAL A 375 15.47 10.84 -3.28
C VAL A 375 16.44 12.00 -3.04
N ILE A 376 17.28 11.93 -2.01
CA ILE A 376 18.30 12.96 -1.75
C ILE A 376 19.34 12.98 -2.87
N LEU A 377 19.83 11.80 -3.29
CA LEU A 377 20.79 11.68 -4.39
C LEU A 377 20.20 12.20 -5.70
N PHE A 378 18.93 11.91 -5.98
CA PHE A 378 18.22 12.43 -7.14
C PHE A 378 18.12 13.96 -7.12
N ALA A 379 17.83 14.56 -5.96
CA ALA A 379 17.78 16.00 -5.78
C ALA A 379 19.14 16.67 -6.01
N MET A 380 20.21 16.08 -5.46
CA MET A 380 21.58 16.53 -5.67
C MET A 380 21.98 16.44 -7.14
N ALA A 381 21.71 15.31 -7.79
CA ALA A 381 22.00 15.10 -9.21
C ALA A 381 21.27 16.11 -10.09
N THR A 382 19.99 16.36 -9.80
CA THR A 382 19.18 17.38 -10.48
C THR A 382 19.81 18.77 -10.35
N GLY A 383 20.24 19.14 -9.14
CA GLY A 383 20.92 20.41 -8.90
C GLY A 383 22.24 20.53 -9.65
N MET A 384 23.06 19.48 -9.64
CA MET A 384 24.32 19.44 -10.40
C MET A 384 24.07 19.62 -11.90
N VAL A 385 23.14 18.87 -12.48
CA VAL A 385 22.78 18.92 -13.91
C VAL A 385 22.29 20.32 -14.30
N ALA A 386 21.39 20.91 -13.50
CA ALA A 386 20.90 22.27 -13.71
C ALA A 386 22.01 23.33 -13.62
N GLY A 387 23.01 23.11 -12.75
CA GLY A 387 24.15 23.99 -12.56
C GLY A 387 25.19 23.97 -13.69
N ILE A 388 25.20 22.94 -14.54
CA ILE A 388 26.24 22.76 -15.58
C ILE A 388 26.30 23.96 -16.54
N ILE A 389 25.16 24.44 -17.04
CA ILE A 389 25.15 25.53 -18.03
C ILE A 389 25.66 26.85 -17.41
N PRO A 390 25.13 27.33 -16.27
CA PRO A 390 25.69 28.49 -15.57
C PRO A 390 27.16 28.34 -15.20
N ALA A 391 27.56 27.18 -14.67
CA ALA A 391 28.94 26.90 -14.27
C ALA A 391 29.89 26.93 -15.47
N ARG A 392 29.45 26.41 -16.62
CA ARG A 392 30.23 26.45 -17.86
C ARG A 392 30.40 27.89 -18.34
N ASN A 393 29.37 28.72 -18.25
CA ASN A 393 29.47 30.13 -18.59
C ASN A 393 30.46 30.86 -17.67
N ALA A 394 30.38 30.65 -16.35
CA ALA A 394 31.35 31.16 -15.38
C ALA A 394 32.80 30.74 -15.68
N SER A 395 32.99 29.46 -16.00
CA SER A 395 34.31 28.90 -16.31
C SER A 395 34.96 29.47 -17.57
N LYS A 396 34.20 30.13 -18.44
CA LYS A 396 34.68 30.75 -19.69
C LYS A 396 34.99 32.24 -19.58
N ILE A 397 34.60 32.91 -18.48
CA ILE A 397 34.85 34.35 -18.30
C ILE A 397 36.36 34.62 -18.24
N PRO A 398 36.95 35.43 -19.14
CA PRO A 398 38.37 35.79 -19.08
C PRO A 398 38.70 36.57 -17.81
N ALA A 399 39.88 36.33 -17.22
CA ALA A 399 40.29 37.00 -15.98
C ALA A 399 40.35 38.54 -16.14
N ILE A 400 40.80 39.01 -17.31
CA ILE A 400 40.92 40.45 -17.59
C ILE A 400 39.56 41.14 -17.72
N GLU A 401 38.55 40.46 -18.27
CA GLU A 401 37.19 40.99 -18.39
C GLU A 401 36.49 41.00 -17.05
N ALA A 402 36.67 39.93 -16.26
CA ALA A 402 36.08 39.81 -14.93
C ALA A 402 36.55 40.89 -13.94
N LEU A 403 37.82 41.32 -14.04
CA LEU A 403 38.39 42.38 -13.17
C LEU A 403 38.01 43.80 -13.60
N ARG A 404 37.51 43.95 -14.83
CA ARG A 404 37.06 45.22 -15.41
C ARG A 404 35.57 45.49 -15.20
N TYR A 405 34.86 44.51 -14.65
CA TYR A 405 33.45 44.57 -14.33
C TYR A 405 33.27 45.34 -13.00
N ASP A 406 32.51 46.44 -13.03
CA ASP A 406 32.22 47.30 -11.88
C ASP A 406 31.14 46.70 -10.96
#